data_AF-A0A942TS39-F1
#
_entry.id   AF-A0A942TS39-F1
#
_cell.length_a   1.000
_cell.length_b   1.000
_cell.length_c   1.000
_cell.angle_alpha   90.00
_cell.angle_beta   90.00
_cell.angle_gamma   90.00
#
_symmetry.space_group_name_H-M   'P 1'
#
loop_
_entity.id
_entity.type
_entity.pdbx_description
1 polymer ?
#
loop_
_entity_poly.entity_id
_entity_poly.type
_entity_poly.pdbx_seq_one_letter_code
_entity_poly.pdbx_strand_id
1 'polypeptide(L)'
;MKRTTEFVLGLLGGIFGFIGAIMALLIGGVDAAISNSGESDIIGLGWAAIILSIVGIVGSAMVKGKPKVGGILMLIAAIGGIISISLFYLLPCVLLLIAGLMGVFRKDKSKNIGVEA
;
A
#
# COMPACT_ATOMS: atom_id res chain seq x y z
N MET A 1 10.71 12.95 16.93
CA MET A 1 9.56 13.49 16.15
C MET A 1 8.57 12.36 15.89
N LYS A 2 7.27 12.58 16.09
CA LYS A 2 6.25 11.52 15.93
C LYS A 2 6.09 11.18 14.44
N ARG A 3 6.37 9.93 14.04
CA ARG A 3 6.18 9.40 12.67
C ARG A 3 4.71 9.14 12.32
N THR A 4 3.80 9.93 12.91
CA THR A 4 2.35 9.74 12.83
C THR A 4 1.82 10.01 11.43
N THR A 5 2.36 10.98 10.71
CA THR A 5 1.90 11.33 9.35
C THR A 5 2.12 10.19 8.36
N GLU A 6 3.29 9.55 8.38
CA GLU A 6 3.58 8.40 7.50
C GLU A 6 2.70 7.19 7.86
N PHE A 7 2.50 6.94 9.16
CA PHE A 7 1.62 5.89 9.65
C PHE A 7 0.17 6.11 9.22
N VAL A 8 -0.37 7.32 9.39
CA VAL A 8 -1.77 7.63 9.05
C VAL A 8 -1.99 7.62 7.54
N LEU A 9 -1.10 8.22 6.76
CA LEU A 9 -1.19 8.18 5.29
C LEU A 9 -1.10 6.73 4.78
N GLY A 10 -0.21 5.94 5.37
CA GLY A 10 -0.08 4.53 5.06
C GLY A 10 -1.30 3.69 5.39
N LEU A 11 -1.83 3.87 6.59
CA LEU A 11 -3.01 3.16 7.07
C LEU A 11 -4.23 3.53 6.23
N LEU A 12 -4.42 4.81 5.93
CA LEU A 12 -5.47 5.28 5.02
C LEU A 12 -5.31 4.64 3.64
N GLY A 13 -4.11 4.70 3.05
CA GLY A 13 -3.83 4.08 1.76
C GLY A 13 -4.12 2.58 1.74
N GLY A 14 -3.73 1.84 2.78
CA GLY A 14 -4.00 0.41 2.91
C GLY A 14 -5.49 0.08 3.05
N ILE A 15 -6.25 0.88 3.81
CA ILE A 15 -7.70 0.71 3.98
C ILE A 15 -8.44 1.04 2.68
N PHE A 16 -8.12 2.15 2.02
CA PHE A 16 -8.69 2.48 0.71
C PHE A 16 -8.37 1.39 -0.33
N GLY A 17 -7.17 0.82 -0.26
CA GLY A 17 -6.77 -0.30 -1.11
C GLY A 17 -7.61 -1.56 -0.84
N PHE A 18 -7.96 -1.82 0.41
CA PHE A 18 -8.73 -3.00 0.79
C PHE A 18 -10.18 -2.87 0.31
N ILE A 19 -10.75 -1.67 0.44
CA ILE A 19 -12.06 -1.34 -0.12
C ILE A 19 -12.05 -1.48 -1.65
N GLY A 20 -11.00 -0.98 -2.31
CA GLY A 20 -10.79 -1.15 -3.75
C GLY A 20 -10.70 -2.62 -4.17
N ALA A 21 -10.06 -3.46 -3.37
CA ALA A 21 -9.96 -4.90 -3.61
C ALA A 21 -11.30 -5.62 -3.50
N ILE A 22 -12.12 -5.28 -2.51
CA ILE A 22 -13.49 -5.80 -2.40
C ILE A 22 -14.31 -5.38 -3.62
N MET A 23 -14.24 -4.11 -4.03
CA MET A 23 -14.95 -3.64 -5.22
C MET A 23 -14.50 -4.37 -6.49
N ALA A 24 -13.19 -4.59 -6.67
CA ALA A 24 -12.66 -5.35 -7.79
C ALA A 24 -13.16 -6.81 -7.78
N LEU A 25 -13.21 -7.47 -6.62
CA LEU A 25 -13.77 -8.83 -6.51
C LEU A 25 -15.27 -8.87 -6.84
N LEU A 26 -16.05 -7.86 -6.43
CA LEU A 26 -17.47 -7.78 -6.77
C LEU A 26 -17.69 -7.60 -8.28
N ILE A 27 -16.95 -6.68 -8.90
CA ILE A 27 -17.02 -6.44 -10.35
C ILE A 27 -16.54 -7.69 -11.11
N GLY A 28 -15.43 -8.29 -10.69
CA GLY A 28 -14.90 -9.51 -11.28
C GLY A 28 -15.83 -10.72 -11.13
N GLY A 29 -16.56 -10.81 -10.02
CA GLY A 29 -17.57 -11.85 -9.78
C GLY A 29 -18.78 -11.72 -10.70
N VAL A 30 -19.23 -10.48 -10.94
CA VAL A 30 -20.31 -10.21 -11.92
C VAL A 30 -19.82 -10.49 -13.35
N ASP A 31 -18.60 -10.08 -13.69
CA ASP A 31 -17.98 -10.35 -14.99
C ASP A 31 -17.83 -11.85 -15.27
N ALA A 32 -17.38 -12.63 -14.29
CA ALA A 32 -17.25 -14.09 -14.39
C ALA A 32 -18.61 -14.81 -14.50
N ALA A 33 -19.68 -14.25 -13.91
CA ALA A 33 -21.02 -14.82 -14.01
C ALA A 33 -21.70 -14.55 -15.37
N ILE A 34 -21.32 -13.46 -16.05
CA ILE A 34 -21.86 -13.07 -17.36
C ILE A 34 -21.02 -13.67 -18.50
N SER A 35 -19.71 -13.79 -18.29
CA SER A 35 -18.80 -14.41 -19.24
C SER A 35 -18.87 -15.93 -19.12
N ASN A 36 -19.42 -16.61 -20.13
CA ASN A 36 -19.53 -18.09 -20.21
C ASN A 36 -18.19 -18.86 -20.11
N SER A 37 -17.06 -18.16 -19.97
CA SER A 37 -15.73 -18.72 -19.66
C SER A 37 -15.54 -19.04 -18.17
N GLY A 38 -16.36 -18.49 -17.25
CA GLY A 38 -16.27 -18.76 -15.81
C GLY A 38 -15.01 -18.23 -15.12
N GLU A 39 -14.13 -17.54 -15.86
CA GLU A 39 -12.84 -17.07 -15.38
C GLU A 39 -12.69 -15.59 -15.78
N SER A 40 -12.50 -14.74 -14.77
CA SER A 40 -12.19 -13.32 -14.97
C SER A 40 -10.84 -13.01 -14.32
N ASP A 41 -9.94 -12.41 -15.09
CA ASP A 41 -8.64 -11.94 -14.60
C ASP A 41 -8.80 -10.99 -13.40
N ILE A 42 -9.93 -10.30 -13.34
CA ILE A 42 -10.31 -9.34 -12.30
C ILE A 42 -10.43 -10.02 -10.93
N ILE A 43 -10.93 -11.26 -10.84
CA ILE A 43 -11.04 -11.98 -9.56
C ILE A 43 -9.65 -12.32 -9.01
N GLY A 44 -8.74 -12.83 -9.86
CA GLY A 44 -7.37 -13.15 -9.47
C GLY A 44 -6.61 -11.91 -8.98
N LEU A 45 -6.79 -10.80 -9.70
CA LEU A 45 -6.23 -9.50 -9.33
C LEU A 45 -6.84 -8.93 -8.03
N GLY A 46 -8.13 -9.15 -7.78
CA GLY A 46 -8.78 -8.75 -6.53
C GLY A 46 -8.19 -9.47 -5.31
N TRP A 47 -7.91 -10.77 -5.42
CA TRP A 47 -7.22 -11.52 -4.37
C TRP A 47 -5.78 -11.04 -4.13
N ALA A 48 -5.03 -10.79 -5.20
CA ALA A 48 -3.70 -10.20 -5.10
C ALA A 48 -3.72 -8.84 -4.38
N ALA A 49 -4.72 -8.00 -4.69
CA ALA A 49 -4.88 -6.70 -4.08
C ALA A 49 -5.23 -6.75 -2.58
N ILE A 50 -5.99 -7.75 -2.12
CA ILE A 50 -6.23 -7.97 -0.68
C ILE A 50 -4.91 -8.22 0.04
N ILE A 51 -4.08 -9.14 -0.49
CA ILE A 51 -2.78 -9.46 0.09
C ILE A 51 -1.89 -8.21 0.12
N LEU A 52 -1.84 -7.46 -0.98
CA LEU A 52 -1.09 -6.21 -1.07
C LEU A 52 -1.57 -5.14 -0.09
N SER A 53 -2.88 -5.04 0.17
CA SER A 53 -3.42 -4.12 1.16
C SER A 53 -2.99 -4.49 2.58
N ILE A 54 -2.98 -5.79 2.92
CA ILE A 54 -2.45 -6.26 4.20
C ILE A 54 -0.97 -5.88 4.33
N VAL A 55 -0.18 -6.09 3.27
CA VAL A 55 1.24 -5.70 3.22
C VAL A 55 1.41 -4.18 3.42
N GLY A 56 0.56 -3.36 2.80
CA GLY A 56 0.55 -1.91 2.98
C GLY A 56 0.21 -1.47 4.41
N ILE A 57 -0.77 -2.12 5.05
CA ILE A 57 -1.15 -1.87 6.44
C ILE A 57 -0.02 -2.28 7.39
N VAL A 58 0.58 -3.45 7.19
CA VAL A 58 1.74 -3.92 7.98
C VAL A 58 2.94 -2.99 7.79
N GLY A 59 3.21 -2.57 6.55
CA GLY A 59 4.25 -1.59 6.23
C GLY A 59 4.03 -0.26 6.96
N SER A 60 2.78 0.21 7.03
CA SER A 60 2.43 1.41 7.78
C SER A 60 2.75 1.25 9.28
N ALA A 61 2.40 0.12 9.91
CA ALA A 61 2.69 -0.14 11.32
C ALA A 61 4.21 -0.21 11.59
N MET A 62 4.98 -0.80 10.67
CA MET A 62 6.43 -0.92 10.78
C MET A 62 7.18 0.40 10.68
N VAL A 63 6.60 1.44 10.06
CA VAL A 63 7.22 2.78 9.95
C VAL A 63 7.54 3.40 11.31
N LYS A 64 6.80 3.05 12.37
CA LYS A 64 7.05 3.55 13.73
C LYS A 64 8.35 3.05 14.34
N GLY A 65 8.77 1.83 14.01
CA GLY A 65 10.00 1.21 14.53
C GLY A 65 11.16 1.26 13.53
N LYS A 66 10.90 0.87 12.28
CA LYS A 66 11.89 0.80 11.19
C LYS A 66 11.36 1.54 9.95
N PRO A 67 11.50 2.88 9.88
CA PRO A 67 10.90 3.70 8.83
C PRO A 67 11.31 3.29 7.42
N LYS A 68 12.58 2.92 7.21
CA LYS A 68 13.07 2.43 5.91
C LYS A 68 12.38 1.15 5.45
N VAL A 69 12.23 0.17 6.35
CA VAL A 69 11.61 -1.13 6.03
C VAL A 69 10.12 -0.96 5.78
N GLY A 70 9.43 -0.20 6.64
CA GLY A 70 8.02 0.12 6.46
C GLY A 70 7.75 0.88 5.17
N GLY A 71 8.59 1.87 4.84
CA GLY A 71 8.46 2.64 3.60
C GLY A 71 8.65 1.81 2.34
N ILE A 72 9.61 0.87 2.32
CA ILE A 72 9.80 -0.07 1.20
C ILE A 72 8.59 -1.01 1.05
N LEU A 73 8.08 -1.58 2.15
CA LEU A 73 6.87 -2.40 2.15
C LEU A 73 5.67 -1.67 1.56
N MET A 74 5.51 -0.40 1.89
CA MET A 74 4.42 0.44 1.37
C MET A 74 4.59 0.78 -0.11
N LEU A 75 5.82 0.98 -0.58
CA LEU A 75 6.10 1.14 -2.01
C LEU A 75 5.82 -0.14 -2.80
N ILE A 76 6.18 -1.31 -2.26
CA ILE A 76 5.85 -2.61 -2.85
C ILE A 76 4.32 -2.76 -2.92
N ALA A 77 3.61 -2.41 -1.85
CA ALA A 77 2.15 -2.41 -1.83
C ALA A 77 1.54 -1.46 -2.88
N ALA A 78 2.10 -0.25 -3.03
CA ALA A 78 1.63 0.73 -4.01
C ALA A 78 1.82 0.28 -5.47
N ILE A 79 2.99 -0.29 -5.78
CA ILE A 79 3.34 -0.77 -7.13
C ILE A 79 2.53 -2.03 -7.45
N GLY A 80 2.51 -3.01 -6.54
CA GLY A 80 1.73 -4.23 -6.73
C GLY A 80 0.22 -3.96 -6.80
N GLY A 81 -0.27 -2.96 -6.05
CA GLY A 81 -1.68 -2.56 -6.06
C GLY A 81 -2.12 -1.92 -7.37
N ILE A 82 -1.27 -1.07 -7.98
CA ILE A 82 -1.51 -0.54 -9.34
C ILE A 82 -1.57 -1.68 -10.35
N ILE A 83 -0.64 -2.65 -10.27
CA ILE A 83 -0.61 -3.77 -11.20
C ILE A 83 -1.86 -4.64 -11.03
N SER A 84 -2.36 -4.79 -9.80
CA SER A 84 -3.56 -5.58 -9.52
C SER A 84 -4.84 -4.90 -10.03
N ILE A 85 -5.14 -3.67 -9.62
CA ILE A 85 -6.48 -3.09 -9.80
C ILE A 85 -6.52 -1.91 -10.79
N SER A 86 -5.37 -1.50 -11.34
CA SER A 86 -5.26 -0.37 -12.28
C SER A 86 -5.97 0.89 -11.74
N LEU A 87 -6.90 1.49 -12.51
CA LEU A 87 -7.49 2.81 -12.22
C LEU A 87 -8.24 2.89 -10.89
N PHE A 88 -8.86 1.80 -10.42
CA PHE A 88 -9.57 1.79 -9.13
C PHE A 88 -8.61 1.85 -7.92
N TYR A 89 -7.32 1.55 -8.10
CA TYR A 89 -6.29 1.61 -7.06
C TYR A 89 -5.48 2.91 -7.09
N LEU A 90 -5.87 3.88 -7.91
CA LEU A 90 -5.11 5.12 -8.06
C LEU A 90 -5.04 5.92 -6.74
N LEU A 91 -6.17 6.03 -6.03
CA LEU A 91 -6.24 6.72 -4.74
C LEU A 91 -5.36 6.06 -3.66
N PRO A 92 -5.48 4.74 -3.36
CA PRO A 92 -4.62 4.08 -2.39
C PRO A 92 -3.15 4.03 -2.82
N CYS A 93 -2.87 3.96 -4.13
CA CYS A 93 -1.50 4.03 -4.62
C CYS A 93 -0.85 5.37 -4.26
N VAL A 94 -1.47 6.50 -4.59
CA VAL A 94 -0.89 7.83 -4.31
C VAL A 94 -0.65 8.01 -2.80
N LEU A 95 -1.59 7.56 -1.96
CA LEU A 95 -1.45 7.59 -0.50
C LEU A 95 -0.27 6.72 -0.01
N LEU A 96 -0.16 5.47 -0.46
CA LEU A 96 0.91 4.55 -0.08
C LEU A 96 2.27 4.99 -0.63
N LEU A 97 2.32 5.57 -1.83
CA LEU A 97 3.53 6.02 -2.49
C LEU A 97 4.10 7.26 -1.78
N ILE A 98 3.24 8.23 -1.45
CA ILE A 98 3.63 9.41 -0.65
C ILE A 98 4.10 8.99 0.75
N ALA A 99 3.37 8.09 1.41
CA ALA A 99 3.75 7.59 2.74
C ALA A 99 5.04 6.75 2.72
N GLY A 100 5.23 5.94 1.67
CA GLY A 100 6.42 5.12 1.45
C GLY A 100 7.66 5.97 1.18
N LEU A 101 7.56 6.96 0.30
CA LEU A 101 8.64 7.91 0.04
C LEU A 101 9.02 8.70 1.30
N MET A 102 8.05 9.16 2.08
CA MET A 102 8.34 9.81 3.36
C MET A 102 9.02 8.86 4.36
N GLY A 103 8.58 7.59 4.42
CA GLY A 103 9.22 6.57 5.27
C GLY A 103 10.67 6.26 4.88
N VAL A 104 10.98 6.23 3.57
CA VAL A 104 12.33 5.93 3.06
C VAL A 104 13.27 7.14 3.11
N PHE A 105 12.83 8.31 2.63
CA PHE A 105 13.69 9.47 2.41
C PHE A 105 13.80 10.41 3.60
N ARG A 106 12.91 10.32 4.60
CA ARG A 106 12.97 11.24 5.75
C ARG A 106 14.11 10.86 6.69
N LYS A 107 15.28 11.48 6.44
CA LYS A 107 16.48 11.44 7.29
C LYS A 107 16.08 11.65 8.75
N ASP A 108 16.36 10.67 9.61
CA ASP A 108 16.38 10.90 11.05
C ASP A 108 17.42 11.98 11.31
N LYS A 109 16.96 13.14 11.80
CA LYS A 109 17.84 14.24 12.19
C LYS A 109 18.52 13.92 13.54
N SER A 110 19.16 12.76 13.65
CA SER A 110 19.87 12.32 14.83
C SER A 110 20.97 11.32 14.49
N LYS A 111 22.08 11.83 13.91
CA LYS A 111 23.44 11.54 14.38
C LYS A 111 24.43 12.50 13.68
N ASN A 112 24.47 13.73 14.17
CA ASN A 112 25.64 14.62 14.03
C ASN A 112 25.60 15.55 15.24
N ILE A 113 25.88 14.98 16.41
CA ILE A 113 26.33 15.76 17.56
C ILE A 113 27.59 15.05 18.05
N GLY A 114 28.74 15.69 17.79
CA GLY A 114 29.99 15.57 18.51
C GLY A 114 30.77 14.27 18.39
N VAL A 115 31.83 14.27 17.58
CA VAL A 115 33.19 14.00 18.07
C VAL A 115 34.14 14.91 17.30
N GLU A 116 34.24 16.17 17.73
CA GLU A 116 35.49 16.92 17.69
C GLU A 116 36.14 16.65 19.06
N ALA A 117 37.23 15.90 19.06
CA ALA A 117 38.23 15.84 20.13
C ALA A 117 39.51 15.22 19.55
#